data_AF-A0A923EZW7-F1
#
_entry.id   AF-A0A923EZW7-F1
#
_cell.length_a   1.000
_cell.length_b   1.000
_cell.length_c   1.000
_cell.angle_alpha   90.00
_cell.angle_beta   90.00
_cell.angle_gamma   90.00
#
_symmetry.space_group_name_H-M   'P 1'
#
loop_
_entity.id
_entity.type
_entity.pdbx_description
1 polymer ?
#
loop_
_entity_poly.entity_id
_entity_poly.type
_entity_poly.pdbx_seq_one_letter_code
_entity_poly.pdbx_strand_id
1 'polypeptide(L)'
;MPNPFHDPNFRDLSGLDAPVQRFLLACQETERWLAAAIELLRPCLRATHPGTSPVSVAVGCNGGHDRSVGIVEILARRLQNWDELDVWVLHQDLHHRAGRRTEPFAWRLITAEREGR
;
A
#
# COMPACT_ATOMS: atom_id res chain seq x y z
N MET A 1 4.11 -13.42 2.27
CA MET A 1 3.01 -12.56 2.76
C MET A 1 1.75 -13.40 2.88
N PRO A 2 1.04 -13.36 4.02
CA PRO A 2 -0.08 -14.25 4.29
C PRO A 2 -1.33 -13.79 3.52
N ASN A 3 -2.25 -14.71 3.25
CA ASN A 3 -3.46 -14.42 2.48
C ASN A 3 -4.70 -14.44 3.38
N PRO A 4 -5.29 -13.27 3.72
CA PRO A 4 -6.48 -13.19 4.57
C PRO A 4 -7.71 -13.91 4.01
N PHE A 5 -7.74 -14.16 2.69
CA PHE A 5 -8.90 -14.74 1.99
C PHE A 5 -9.36 -16.11 2.53
N HIS A 6 -8.46 -16.90 3.10
CA HIS A 6 -8.80 -18.24 3.59
C HIS A 6 -9.30 -18.27 5.03
N ASP A 7 -9.22 -17.16 5.76
CA ASP A 7 -9.66 -17.06 7.14
C ASP A 7 -11.08 -16.46 7.19
N PRO A 8 -12.08 -17.18 7.73
CA PRO A 8 -13.43 -16.67 7.88
C PRO A 8 -13.52 -15.35 8.65
N ASN A 9 -12.60 -15.09 9.58
CA ASN A 9 -12.59 -13.86 10.39
C ASN A 9 -12.27 -12.61 9.56
N PHE A 10 -11.64 -12.76 8.39
CA PHE A 10 -11.32 -11.65 7.49
C PHE A 10 -12.27 -11.56 6.29
N ARG A 11 -13.31 -12.43 6.21
CA ARG A 11 -14.19 -12.53 5.05
C ARG A 11 -14.81 -11.19 4.66
N ASP A 12 -15.35 -10.46 5.62
CA ASP A 12 -16.05 -9.19 5.37
C ASP A 12 -15.16 -7.95 5.55
N LEU A 13 -13.87 -8.17 5.83
CA LEU A 13 -12.89 -7.12 6.01
C LEU A 13 -12.10 -6.87 4.72
N SER A 14 -11.43 -5.73 4.66
CA SER A 14 -10.57 -5.27 3.59
C SER A 14 -9.19 -4.88 4.13
N GLY A 15 -8.24 -4.59 3.24
CA GLY A 15 -6.95 -4.07 3.67
C GLY A 15 -7.01 -2.70 4.38
N LEU A 16 -8.14 -1.99 4.32
CA LEU A 16 -8.35 -0.75 5.11
C LEU A 16 -8.53 -1.06 6.59
N ASP A 17 -9.04 -2.24 6.92
CA ASP A 17 -9.42 -2.60 8.26
C ASP A 17 -8.20 -2.98 9.10
N ALA A 18 -8.09 -2.37 10.28
CA ALA A 18 -6.98 -2.60 11.21
C ALA A 18 -6.72 -4.09 11.54
N PRO A 19 -7.72 -4.99 11.65
CA PRO A 19 -7.47 -6.41 11.85
C PRO A 19 -6.70 -7.06 10.69
N VAL A 20 -7.01 -6.71 9.43
CA VAL A 20 -6.31 -7.23 8.26
C VAL A 20 -4.87 -6.71 8.21
N GLN A 21 -4.66 -5.42 8.48
CA GLN A 21 -3.32 -4.84 8.54
C GLN A 21 -2.47 -5.47 9.65
N ARG A 22 -3.05 -5.69 10.84
CA ARG A 22 -2.37 -6.39 11.94
C ARG A 22 -2.01 -7.83 11.58
N PHE A 23 -2.91 -8.55 10.92
CA PHE A 23 -2.63 -9.90 10.41
C PHE A 23 -1.47 -9.92 9.40
N LEU A 24 -1.42 -8.94 8.49
CA LEU A 24 -0.32 -8.81 7.53
C LEU A 24 1.01 -8.54 8.25
N LEU A 25 1.04 -7.60 9.21
CA LEU A 25 2.23 -7.22 9.97
C LEU A 25 2.73 -8.32 10.92
N ALA A 26 1.86 -9.21 11.39
CA ALA A 26 2.26 -10.34 12.22
C ALA A 26 3.15 -11.36 11.48
N CYS A 27 3.20 -11.30 10.14
CA CYS A 27 4.02 -12.18 9.31
C CYS A 27 5.37 -11.52 8.97
N GLN A 28 6.46 -12.19 9.35
CA GLN A 28 7.83 -11.68 9.18
C GLN A 28 8.18 -11.42 7.71
N GLU A 29 7.65 -12.23 6.78
CA GLU A 29 7.83 -12.02 5.34
C GLU A 29 7.25 -10.68 4.87
N THR A 30 6.12 -10.24 5.45
CA THR A 30 5.51 -8.96 5.12
C THR A 30 6.39 -7.81 5.58
N GLU A 31 6.92 -7.89 6.79
CA GLU A 31 7.85 -6.89 7.33
C GLU A 31 9.13 -6.78 6.48
N ARG A 32 9.72 -7.92 6.11
CA ARG A 32 10.90 -7.94 5.21
C ARG A 32 10.61 -7.30 3.87
N TRP A 33 9.43 -7.57 3.30
CA TRP A 33 9.02 -6.97 2.03
C TRP A 33 8.85 -5.45 2.15
N LEU A 34 8.19 -4.97 3.20
CA LEU A 34 7.99 -3.53 3.44
C LEU A 34 9.34 -2.80 3.62
N ALA A 35 10.26 -3.39 4.38
CA ALA A 35 11.60 -2.83 4.55
C ALA A 35 12.35 -2.74 3.22
N ALA A 36 12.34 -3.82 2.42
CA ALA A 36 12.98 -3.83 1.11
C ALA A 36 12.36 -2.81 0.13
N ALA A 37 11.03 -2.67 0.16
CA ALA A 37 10.33 -1.68 -0.65
C ALA A 37 10.74 -0.25 -0.27
N ILE A 38 10.84 0.06 1.02
CA ILE A 38 11.30 1.37 1.49
C ILE A 38 12.75 1.64 1.05
N GLU A 39 13.66 0.66 1.18
CA GLU A 39 15.04 0.82 0.71
C GLU A 39 15.12 1.07 -0.79
N LEU A 40 14.28 0.39 -1.58
CA LEU A 40 14.20 0.60 -3.03
C LEU A 40 13.71 2.01 -3.38
N LEU A 41 12.73 2.54 -2.65
CA LEU A 41 12.13 3.86 -2.91
C LEU A 41 12.99 5.02 -2.40
N ARG A 42 13.81 4.79 -1.37
CA ARG A 42 14.65 5.79 -0.72
C ARG A 42 15.44 6.69 -1.70
N PRO A 43 16.18 6.19 -2.71
CA PRO A 43 16.89 7.06 -3.65
C PRO A 43 15.95 7.92 -4.50
N CYS A 44 14.80 7.39 -4.93
CA CYS A 44 13.82 8.16 -5.71
C CYS A 44 13.21 9.30 -4.87
N LEU A 45 12.83 9.00 -3.63
CA LEU A 45 12.25 9.99 -2.70
C LEU A 45 13.24 11.09 -2.30
N ARG A 46 14.54 10.76 -2.20
CA ARG A 46 15.60 11.74 -1.95
C ARG A 46 15.87 12.64 -3.15
N ALA A 47 15.61 12.17 -4.35
CA ALA A 47 15.77 12.96 -5.57
C ALA A 47 14.61 13.93 -5.80
N THR A 48 13.46 13.72 -5.14
CA THR A 48 12.30 14.60 -5.24
C THR A 48 12.54 15.94 -4.55
N HIS A 49 12.11 17.02 -5.20
CA HIS A 49 12.18 18.40 -4.71
C HIS A 49 11.00 19.20 -5.29
N PRO A 50 10.66 20.37 -4.71
CA PRO A 50 9.56 21.20 -5.21
C PRO A 50 9.69 21.50 -6.70
N GLY A 51 8.64 21.20 -7.48
CA GLY A 51 8.64 21.36 -8.94
C GLY A 51 9.06 20.12 -9.73
N THR A 52 9.47 19.02 -9.08
CA THR A 52 9.65 17.71 -9.75
C THR A 52 8.38 16.89 -9.76
N SER A 53 8.29 15.96 -10.71
CA SER A 53 7.21 14.97 -10.71
C SER A 53 7.25 14.12 -9.43
N PRO A 54 6.09 13.80 -8.85
CA PRO A 54 6.04 13.02 -7.63
C PRO A 54 6.42 11.55 -7.89
N VAL A 55 6.92 10.87 -6.86
CA VAL A 55 7.21 9.43 -6.93
C VAL A 55 5.91 8.66 -6.73
N SER A 56 5.51 7.87 -7.72
CA SER A 56 4.27 7.10 -7.70
C SER A 56 4.57 5.60 -7.71
N VAL A 57 4.04 4.86 -6.72
CA VAL A 57 4.27 3.43 -6.51
C VAL A 57 2.95 2.68 -6.52
N ALA A 58 2.79 1.75 -7.46
CA ALA A 58 1.63 0.89 -7.57
C ALA A 58 1.87 -0.49 -6.93
N VAL A 59 0.97 -0.93 -6.05
CA VAL A 59 0.99 -2.27 -5.44
C VAL A 59 -0.28 -3.03 -5.84
N GLY A 60 -0.09 -4.23 -6.39
CA GLY A 60 -1.18 -5.10 -6.84
C GLY A 60 -1.22 -6.44 -6.11
N CYS A 61 -2.42 -7.00 -5.96
CA CYS A 61 -2.64 -8.40 -5.59
C CYS A 61 -3.77 -8.97 -6.46
N ASN A 62 -3.89 -10.29 -6.56
CA ASN A 62 -4.83 -10.93 -7.51
C ASN A 62 -6.29 -10.43 -7.45
N GLY A 63 -6.74 -9.91 -6.30
CA GLY A 63 -8.11 -9.41 -6.12
C GLY A 63 -8.23 -7.94 -5.73
N GLY A 64 -7.11 -7.21 -5.61
CA GLY A 64 -7.12 -5.77 -5.28
C GLY A 64 -7.70 -5.35 -3.92
N HIS A 65 -8.14 -6.27 -3.06
CA HIS A 65 -8.97 -5.95 -1.88
C HIS A 65 -8.25 -6.05 -0.53
N ASP A 66 -7.52 -7.13 -0.30
CA ASP A 66 -6.90 -7.40 1.01
C ASP A 66 -5.45 -6.91 1.07
N ARG A 67 -4.55 -7.65 0.41
CA ARG A 67 -3.10 -7.49 0.57
C ARG A 67 -2.57 -6.18 0.00
N SER A 68 -2.93 -5.82 -1.23
CA SER A 68 -2.43 -4.59 -1.86
C SER A 68 -2.90 -3.35 -1.12
N VAL A 69 -4.18 -3.31 -0.72
CA VAL A 69 -4.75 -2.21 0.06
C VAL A 69 -4.04 -2.10 1.41
N GLY A 70 -3.93 -3.19 2.15
CA GLY A 70 -3.29 -3.17 3.47
C GLY A 70 -1.82 -2.78 3.40
N ILE A 71 -1.09 -3.29 2.41
CA ILE A 71 0.32 -2.93 2.20
C ILE A 71 0.49 -1.47 1.85
N VAL A 72 -0.37 -0.93 0.99
CA VAL A 72 -0.29 0.49 0.62
C VAL A 72 -0.57 1.39 1.81
N GLU A 73 -1.59 1.08 2.60
CA GLU A 73 -1.91 1.80 3.84
C GLU A 73 -0.75 1.76 4.85
N ILE A 74 -0.14 0.58 5.04
CA ILE A 74 1.01 0.42 5.93
C ILE A 74 2.22 1.22 5.42
N LEU A 75 2.52 1.13 4.13
CA LEU A 75 3.67 1.77 3.52
C LEU A 75 3.51 3.30 3.53
N ALA A 76 2.32 3.81 3.22
CA ALA A 76 2.01 5.24 3.31
C ALA A 76 2.24 5.77 4.73
N ARG A 77 1.74 5.09 5.77
CA ARG A 77 1.99 5.48 7.16
C ARG A 77 3.48 5.47 7.53
N ARG A 78 4.28 4.53 7.00
CA ARG A 78 5.73 4.52 7.24
C ARG A 78 6.42 5.70 6.56
N LEU A 79 6.00 6.05 5.35
CA LEU A 79 6.56 7.17 4.58
C LEU A 79 6.14 8.53 5.12
N GLN A 80 4.91 8.67 5.65
CA GLN A 80 4.44 9.89 6.31
C GLN A 80 5.24 10.26 7.56
N ASN A 81 5.92 9.29 8.18
CA ASN A 81 6.82 9.53 9.30
C ASN A 81 8.21 10.01 8.86
N TRP A 82 8.46 10.16 7.56
CA TRP A 82 9.70 10.74 7.05
C TRP A 82 9.49 12.24 6.88
N ASP A 83 10.37 13.03 7.48
CA ASP A 83 10.31 14.48 7.38
C ASP A 83 10.30 14.92 5.91
N GLU A 84 9.51 15.95 5.62
CA GLU A 84 9.44 16.62 4.32
C GLU A 84 8.75 15.85 3.18
N LEU A 85 8.02 14.75 3.46
CA LEU A 85 7.21 14.06 2.44
C LEU A 85 5.71 14.29 2.61
N ASP A 86 5.08 14.82 1.56
CA ASP A 86 3.63 14.75 1.36
C ASP A 86 3.27 13.43 0.70
N VAL A 87 2.46 12.62 1.39
CA VAL A 87 2.12 11.26 0.96
C VAL A 87 0.61 11.10 0.83
N TRP A 88 0.19 10.69 -0.36
CA TRP A 88 -1.21 10.46 -0.73
C TRP A 88 -1.42 9.01 -1.13
N VAL A 89 -2.58 8.46 -0.78
CA VAL A 89 -2.99 7.11 -1.15
C VAL A 89 -4.19 7.17 -2.07
N LEU A 90 -4.14 6.42 -3.17
CA LEU A 90 -5.28 6.18 -4.04
C LEU A 90 -5.58 4.69 -4.11
N HIS A 91 -6.84 4.36 -3.83
CA HIS A 91 -7.36 3.01 -4.04
C HIS A 91 -8.32 2.99 -5.23
N GLN A 92 -7.79 2.64 -6.41
CA GLN A 92 -8.61 2.45 -7.61
C GLN A 92 -9.41 1.15 -7.50
N ASP A 93 -10.74 1.18 -7.58
CA ASP A 93 -11.58 -0.03 -7.55
C ASP A 93 -11.57 -0.79 -6.20
N LEU A 94 -11.82 -0.08 -5.09
CA LEU A 94 -12.17 -0.76 -3.83
C LEU A 94 -13.65 -1.20 -3.90
N HIS A 95 -13.89 -2.38 -4.45
CA HIS A 95 -15.22 -2.98 -4.49
C HIS A 95 -15.44 -3.97 -3.34
N HIS A 96 -16.69 -4.12 -2.90
CA HIS A 96 -17.07 -5.25 -2.05
C HIS A 96 -16.67 -6.57 -2.74
N ARG A 97 -16.18 -7.52 -1.95
CA ARG A 97 -15.72 -8.89 -2.31
C ARG A 97 -16.65 -9.68 -3.24
N ALA A 98 -17.87 -9.21 -3.48
CA ALA A 98 -18.87 -9.78 -4.37
C ALA A 98 -18.49 -9.59 -5.85
N GLY A 99 -17.57 -10.45 -6.29
CA GLY A 99 -17.55 -11.07 -7.61
C GLY A 99 -17.98 -10.21 -8.80
N ARG A 100 -17.06 -9.39 -9.31
CA ARG A 100 -16.86 -9.18 -10.75
C ARG A 100 -15.39 -8.81 -10.93
N ARG A 101 -14.61 -9.68 -11.60
CA ARG A 101 -13.33 -9.25 -12.21
C ARG A 101 -13.72 -8.23 -13.27
N THR A 102 -13.45 -6.95 -13.03
CA THR A 102 -13.55 -5.96 -14.10
C THR A 102 -12.20 -5.69 -14.73
N GLU A 103 -11.07 -5.79 -14.03
CA GLU A 103 -9.76 -5.63 -14.69
C GLU A 103 -8.70 -6.55 -14.08
N PRO A 104 -7.74 -7.08 -14.90
CA PRO A 104 -6.74 -8.04 -14.44
C PRO A 104 -5.73 -7.48 -13.41
N PHE A 105 -5.78 -6.18 -13.12
CA PHE A 105 -4.70 -5.44 -12.48
C PHE A 105 -5.23 -4.27 -11.64
N ALA A 106 -6.04 -4.56 -10.61
CA ALA A 106 -6.43 -3.54 -9.63
C ALA A 106 -5.18 -3.08 -8.84
N TRP A 107 -4.69 -1.88 -9.13
CA TRP A 107 -3.50 -1.31 -8.52
C TRP A 107 -3.88 -0.33 -7.41
N ARG A 108 -3.00 -0.18 -6.42
CA ARG A 108 -3.13 0.79 -5.33
C ARG A 108 -1.91 1.68 -5.37
N LEU A 109 -2.11 2.99 -5.40
CA LEU A 109 -1.04 3.95 -5.63
C LEU A 109 -0.68 4.68 -4.34
N ILE A 110 0.60 4.79 -4.07
CA ILE A 110 1.16 5.77 -3.13
C ILE A 110 1.90 6.79 -3.96
N THR A 111 1.57 8.06 -3.77
CA THR A 111 2.29 9.17 -4.38
C THR A 111 2.99 9.93 -3.25
N ALA A 112 4.27 10.22 -3.42
CA ALA A 112 5.07 10.96 -2.46
C ALA A 112 5.85 12.08 -3.15
N GLU A 113 5.79 13.28 -2.58
CA GLU A 113 6.56 14.45 -3.03
C GLU A 113 7.11 15.26 -1.87
N ARG A 114 8.07 16.16 -2.13
CA ARG A 114 8.62 17.03 -1.09
C ARG A 114 7.83 18.31 -0.98
N GLU A 115 7.47 18.68 0.24
CA GLU A 115 6.77 19.93 0.53
C GLU A 115 7.64 21.14 0.10
N GLY A 116 7.08 22.03 -0.70
CA GLY A 116 7.72 23.28 -1.08
C GLY A 116 7.53 24.33 0.00
N ARG A 117 8.60 24.72 0.68
CA ARG A 117 8.64 25.97 1.45
C ARG A 117 8.89 27.17 0.56
#